data_AF-A0A2M8C339-F1
#
_entry.id   AF-A0A2M8C339-F1
#
_cell.length_a   1.000
_cell.length_b   1.000
_cell.length_c   1.000
_cell.angle_alpha   90.00
_cell.angle_beta   90.00
_cell.angle_gamma   90.00
#
_symmetry.space_group_name_H-M   'P 1'
#
loop_
_entity.id
_entity.type
_entity.pdbx_description
1 polymer ?
#
loop_
_entity_poly.entity_id
_entity_poly.type
_entity_poly.pdbx_seq_one_letter_code
_entity_poly.pdbx_strand_id
1 'polypeptide(L)'
;MGYHITLNRSSGLFYSGDTGPGLASRPLPNKGGRGEGLPHPDLLLFDCGASNRWSSEAPKIGHMTPELLKPELIQFRQKKGYLPPIVLVHMAPLLENEIKEEAAGLAKELNARISLGYEGMGIEV
;
A
#
# COMPACT_ATOMS: atom_id res chain seq x y z
N MET A 1 -9.18 0.46 -8.23
CA MET A 1 -8.77 1.86 -8.52
C MET A 1 -8.00 2.39 -7.31
N GLY A 2 -7.16 3.42 -7.47
CA GLY A 2 -6.45 4.05 -6.36
C GLY A 2 -6.72 5.55 -6.31
N TYR A 3 -6.78 6.12 -5.12
CA TYR A 3 -7.08 7.53 -4.87
C TYR A 3 -5.90 8.17 -4.16
N HIS A 4 -5.44 9.31 -4.68
CA HIS A 4 -4.53 10.18 -3.97
C HIS A 4 -5.32 11.35 -3.40
N ILE A 5 -5.29 11.50 -2.08
CA ILE A 5 -6.01 12.52 -1.32
C ILE A 5 -4.96 13.52 -0.84
N THR A 6 -4.98 14.73 -1.37
CA THR A 6 -4.08 15.82 -0.96
C THR A 6 -4.74 16.66 0.11
N LEU A 7 -4.08 16.82 1.26
CA LEU A 7 -4.52 17.76 2.29
C LEU A 7 -3.99 19.17 2.00
N ASN A 8 -2.73 19.25 1.57
CA ASN A 8 -2.10 20.47 1.07
C ASN A 8 -1.10 20.13 -0.05
N ARG A 9 -0.21 21.06 -0.41
CA ARG A 9 0.77 20.87 -1.51
C ARG A 9 1.81 19.78 -1.23
N SER A 10 2.11 19.49 0.03
CA SER A 10 3.19 18.58 0.43
C SER A 10 2.71 17.35 1.18
N SER A 11 1.48 17.34 1.71
CA SER A 11 0.94 16.21 2.46
C SER A 11 -0.29 15.57 1.83
N GLY A 12 -0.38 14.26 1.98
CA GLY A 12 -1.48 13.48 1.44
C GLY A 12 -1.41 12.00 1.78
N LEU A 13 -2.50 11.32 1.44
CA LEU A 13 -2.70 9.90 1.59
C LEU A 13 -2.89 9.27 0.22
N PHE A 14 -2.30 8.10 0.00
CA PHE A 14 -2.71 7.22 -1.09
C PHE A 14 -3.53 6.04 -0.55
N TYR A 15 -4.70 5.81 -1.11
CA TYR A 15 -5.57 4.66 -0.79
C TYR A 15 -5.76 3.80 -2.04
N SER A 16 -5.42 2.51 -1.97
CA SER A 16 -5.82 1.54 -2.98
C SER A 16 -7.08 0.80 -2.52
N GLY A 17 -8.04 0.64 -3.43
CA GLY A 17 -9.02 -0.44 -3.29
C GLY A 17 -8.43 -1.78 -3.75
N ASP A 18 -9.30 -2.72 -4.04
CA ASP A 18 -8.95 -4.05 -4.56
C ASP A 18 -8.42 -3.94 -5.99
N THR A 19 -7.10 -3.89 -6.12
CA THR A 19 -6.44 -3.67 -7.42
C THR A 19 -5.58 -4.82 -7.88
N GLY A 20 -5.20 -5.73 -6.98
CA GLY A 20 -4.08 -6.63 -7.20
C GLY A 20 -2.78 -5.88 -7.55
N PRO A 21 -1.76 -6.59 -8.06
CA PRO A 21 -0.44 -6.03 -8.35
C PRO A 21 -0.42 -4.99 -9.47
N GLY A 22 0.70 -4.29 -9.62
CA GLY A 22 0.91 -3.31 -10.69
C GLY A 22 0.38 -1.92 -10.37
N LEU A 23 0.44 -1.49 -9.10
CA LEU A 23 0.15 -0.10 -8.73
C LEU A 23 1.34 0.81 -9.00
N ALA A 24 2.56 0.35 -8.74
CA ALA A 24 3.80 1.09 -8.97
C ALA A 24 4.13 1.25 -10.46
N SER A 25 3.60 0.39 -11.32
CA SER A 25 3.72 0.50 -12.78
C SER A 25 2.71 1.47 -13.39
N ARG A 26 1.62 1.79 -12.69
CA ARG A 26 0.63 2.78 -13.14
C ARG A 26 1.17 4.18 -12.87
N PRO A 27 1.04 5.13 -13.82
CA PRO A 27 1.35 6.52 -13.56
C PRO A 27 0.46 7.03 -12.42
N LEU A 28 1.06 7.38 -11.27
CA LEU A 28 0.36 8.21 -10.27
C LEU A 28 -0.11 9.47 -10.99
N PRO A 29 -1.33 9.97 -10.71
CA PRO A 29 -1.89 11.09 -11.44
C PRO A 29 -1.02 12.34 -11.28
N ASN A 30 -0.21 12.62 -12.30
CA ASN A 30 0.31 13.95 -12.59
C ASN A 30 -0.85 14.78 -13.14
N LYS A 31 -1.74 15.27 -12.27
CA LYS A 31 -2.73 16.28 -12.68
C LYS A 31 -2.73 17.47 -11.73
N GLY A 32 -1.70 18.29 -11.94
CA GLY A 32 -1.64 19.71 -11.64
C GLY A 32 -0.48 20.29 -12.46
N GLY A 33 -0.78 21.13 -13.44
CA GLY A 33 0.19 21.57 -14.44
C GLY A 33 1.44 22.24 -13.86
N ARG A 34 2.51 22.20 -14.66
CA ARG A 34 3.77 22.94 -14.49
C ARG A 34 4.57 22.56 -13.24
N GLY A 35 5.32 21.48 -13.38
CA GLY A 35 6.70 21.43 -12.89
C GLY A 35 6.91 21.31 -11.39
N GLU A 36 6.20 20.44 -10.68
CA GLU A 36 6.63 19.97 -9.35
C GLU A 36 6.36 18.46 -9.24
N GLY A 37 7.22 17.72 -8.55
CA GLY A 37 7.40 16.26 -8.65
C GLY A 37 6.18 15.40 -8.30
N LEU A 38 6.36 14.08 -8.42
CA LEU A 38 5.33 13.09 -8.08
C LEU A 38 4.68 13.40 -6.72
N PRO A 39 3.34 13.28 -6.56
CA PRO A 39 2.67 13.47 -5.28
C PRO A 39 3.37 12.71 -4.14
N HIS A 40 3.62 13.38 -3.02
CA HIS A 40 4.31 12.85 -1.85
C HIS A 40 3.27 12.41 -0.81
N PRO A 41 2.84 11.13 -0.81
CA PRO A 41 2.02 10.64 0.28
C PRO A 41 2.88 10.49 1.54
N ASP A 42 2.30 10.91 2.66
CA ASP A 42 2.83 10.69 4.02
C ASP A 42 2.28 9.40 4.63
N LEU A 43 1.28 8.81 3.99
CA LEU A 43 0.67 7.55 4.38
C LEU A 43 0.22 6.77 3.14
N LEU A 44 0.41 5.44 3.18
CA LEU A 44 -0.09 4.52 2.17
C LEU A 44 -1.09 3.56 2.80
N LEU A 45 -2.30 3.48 2.24
CA LEU A 45 -3.31 2.48 2.56
C LEU A 45 -3.42 1.52 1.38
N PHE A 46 -3.16 0.23 1.62
CA PHE A 46 -3.23 -0.80 0.58
C PHE A 46 -4.16 -1.94 0.98
N ASP A 47 -4.86 -2.46 -0.02
CA ASP A 47 -5.49 -3.78 0.07
C ASP A 47 -4.43 -4.86 0.40
N CYS A 48 -4.81 -5.80 1.27
CA CYS A 48 -4.07 -7.02 1.55
C CYS A 48 -5.04 -8.16 1.91
N GLY A 49 -5.95 -8.47 0.99
CA GLY A 49 -7.03 -9.44 1.20
C GLY A 49 -6.61 -10.88 1.52
N ALA A 50 -5.40 -11.31 1.15
CA ALA A 50 -4.97 -12.70 1.31
C ALA A 50 -3.56 -12.85 1.89
N SER A 51 -3.28 -14.03 2.45
CA SER A 51 -1.95 -14.44 2.88
C SER A 51 -1.08 -14.95 1.71
N ASN A 52 0.23 -15.04 1.91
CA ASN A 52 1.21 -15.39 0.86
C ASN A 52 0.98 -16.77 0.25
N ARG A 53 0.34 -17.70 0.97
CA ARG A 53 -0.05 -19.00 0.38
C ARG A 53 -1.01 -18.88 -0.81
N TRP A 54 -1.62 -17.71 -0.99
CA TRP A 54 -2.52 -17.38 -2.10
C TRP A 54 -1.89 -16.41 -3.11
N SER A 55 -0.57 -16.19 -3.10
CA SER A 55 0.09 -15.23 -4.01
C SER A 55 -0.16 -15.51 -5.50
N SER A 56 -0.47 -16.76 -5.89
CA SER A 56 -0.86 -17.11 -7.26
C SER A 56 -2.34 -16.86 -7.58
N GLU A 57 -3.21 -16.77 -6.58
CA GLU A 57 -4.67 -16.70 -6.71
C GLU A 57 -5.21 -15.30 -6.45
N ALA A 58 -4.68 -14.61 -5.43
CA ALA A 58 -5.12 -13.28 -5.03
C ALA A 58 -5.17 -12.28 -6.21
N PRO A 59 -4.16 -12.23 -7.12
CA PRO A 59 -4.24 -11.35 -8.28
C PRO A 59 -5.41 -11.64 -9.22
N LYS A 60 -5.83 -12.91 -9.34
CA LYS A 60 -6.91 -13.34 -10.25
C LYS A 60 -8.28 -12.80 -9.82
N ILE A 61 -8.41 -12.46 -8.53
CA ILE A 61 -9.63 -11.92 -7.93
C ILE A 61 -9.45 -10.46 -7.46
N GLY A 62 -8.35 -9.81 -7.84
CA GLY A 62 -8.12 -8.38 -7.57
C GLY A 62 -7.53 -8.06 -6.20
N HIS A 63 -6.96 -9.04 -5.49
CA HIS A 63 -6.36 -8.85 -4.18
C HIS A 63 -4.84 -8.92 -4.15
N MET A 64 -4.27 -8.36 -3.08
CA MET A 64 -2.86 -8.44 -2.74
C MET A 64 -2.57 -9.42 -1.60
N THR A 65 -1.31 -9.82 -1.54
CA THR A 65 -0.68 -10.49 -0.39
C THR A 65 0.55 -9.67 0.04
N PRO A 66 1.09 -9.88 1.25
CA PRO A 66 2.35 -9.23 1.66
C PRO A 66 3.50 -9.46 0.67
N GLU A 67 3.62 -10.66 0.11
CA GLU A 67 4.62 -11.00 -0.90
C GLU A 67 4.44 -10.19 -2.19
N LEU A 68 3.21 -10.02 -2.66
CA LEU A 68 2.91 -9.22 -3.84
C LEU A 68 3.11 -7.72 -3.61
N LEU A 69 2.94 -7.23 -2.37
CA LEU A 69 3.20 -5.84 -2.00
C LEU A 69 4.69 -5.50 -2.02
N LYS A 70 5.55 -6.46 -1.69
CA LYS A 70 7.01 -6.26 -1.61
C LYS A 70 7.63 -5.59 -2.85
N PRO A 71 7.48 -6.11 -4.08
CA PRO A 71 8.06 -5.47 -5.27
C PRO A 71 7.46 -4.09 -5.54
N GLU A 72 6.20 -3.84 -5.18
CA GLU A 72 5.54 -2.54 -5.33
C GLU A 72 6.14 -1.50 -4.38
N LEU A 73 6.34 -1.86 -3.11
CA LEU A 73 6.95 -1.00 -2.11
C LEU A 73 8.43 -0.72 -2.40
N ILE A 74 9.17 -1.71 -2.90
CA ILE A 74 10.56 -1.53 -3.36
C ILE A 74 10.61 -0.54 -4.52
N GLN A 75 9.76 -0.71 -5.54
CA GLN A 75 9.69 0.21 -6.68
C GLN A 75 9.28 1.61 -6.25
N PHE A 76 8.31 1.74 -5.35
CA PHE A 76 7.92 3.03 -4.77
C PHE A 76 9.13 3.72 -4.13
N ARG A 77 9.84 3.02 -3.24
CA ARG A 77 11.01 3.55 -2.55
C ARG A 77 12.12 3.94 -3.53
N GLN A 78 12.36 3.16 -4.58
CA GLN A 78 13.36 3.49 -5.61
C GLN A 78 12.99 4.76 -6.38
N LYS A 79 11.71 4.95 -6.72
CA LYS A 79 11.24 6.14 -7.46
C LYS A 79 11.18 7.40 -6.60
N LYS A 80 10.96 7.25 -5.29
CA LYS A 80 10.72 8.38 -4.38
C LYS A 80 11.87 8.70 -3.44
N GLY A 81 12.77 7.76 -3.20
CA GLY A 81 13.84 7.88 -2.20
C GLY A 81 13.39 7.64 -0.76
N TYR A 82 12.11 7.37 -0.50
CA TYR A 82 11.56 7.12 0.83
C TYR A 82 10.40 6.12 0.78
N LEU A 83 10.01 5.62 1.96
CA LEU A 83 8.82 4.81 2.16
C LEU A 83 8.06 5.35 3.38
N PRO A 84 6.86 5.93 3.20
CA PRO A 84 6.04 6.41 4.31
C PRO A 84 5.50 5.23 5.15
N PRO A 85 4.90 5.48 6.32
CA PRO A 85 4.04 4.51 6.99
C PRO A 85 3.02 3.88 6.03
N ILE A 86 2.78 2.59 6.24
CA ILE A 86 1.84 1.78 5.46
C ILE A 86 0.82 1.15 6.42
N VAL A 87 -0.45 1.22 6.03
CA VAL A 87 -1.56 0.55 6.69
C VAL A 87 -2.18 -0.43 5.70
N LEU A 88 -2.16 -1.71 6.04
CA LEU A 88 -2.82 -2.76 5.26
C LEU A 88 -4.27 -2.86 5.72
N VAL A 89 -5.19 -2.91 4.76
CA VAL A 89 -6.64 -2.97 5.00
C VAL A 89 -7.27 -4.06 4.15
N HIS A 90 -8.55 -4.32 4.40
CA HIS A 90 -9.37 -5.24 3.61
C HIS A 90 -8.92 -6.71 3.68
N MET A 91 -8.33 -7.14 4.79
CA MET A 91 -7.95 -8.54 4.99
C MET A 91 -9.18 -9.45 5.05
N ALA A 92 -9.07 -10.66 4.50
CA ALA A 92 -10.05 -11.71 4.78
C ALA A 92 -9.98 -12.10 6.27
N PRO A 93 -11.11 -12.08 7.03
CA PRO A 93 -11.08 -12.31 8.48
C PRO A 93 -10.45 -13.64 8.91
N LEU A 94 -10.64 -14.69 8.11
CA LEU A 94 -10.06 -16.02 8.38
C LEU A 94 -8.53 -16.07 8.19
N LEU A 95 -7.95 -15.10 7.50
CA LEU A 95 -6.53 -15.03 7.17
C LEU A 95 -5.80 -13.92 7.93
N GLU A 96 -6.50 -13.12 8.74
CA GLU A 96 -5.94 -11.92 9.36
C GLU A 96 -4.67 -12.20 10.20
N ASN A 97 -4.68 -13.28 10.98
CA ASN A 97 -3.50 -13.67 11.77
C ASN A 97 -2.32 -14.09 10.88
N GLU A 98 -2.56 -14.84 9.80
CA GLU A 98 -1.52 -15.22 8.83
C GLU A 98 -0.93 -13.95 8.18
N ILE A 99 -1.80 -13.06 7.70
CA ILE A 99 -1.43 -11.80 7.06
C ILE A 99 -0.64 -10.91 8.02
N LYS A 100 -1.02 -10.88 9.30
CA LYS A 100 -0.32 -10.09 10.33
C LYS A 100 1.13 -10.54 10.49
N GLU A 101 1.38 -11.84 10.58
CA GLU A 101 2.73 -12.39 10.72
C GLU A 101 3.57 -12.13 9.47
N GLU A 102 2.99 -12.34 8.29
CA GLU A 102 3.64 -12.10 7.01
C GLU A 102 3.95 -10.61 6.78
N ALA A 103 3.03 -9.73 7.13
CA ALA A 103 3.22 -8.28 7.07
C ALA A 103 4.30 -7.81 8.04
N ALA A 104 4.38 -8.38 9.24
CA ALA A 104 5.46 -8.11 10.18
C ALA A 104 6.82 -8.57 9.63
N GLY A 105 6.87 -9.73 8.97
CA GLY A 105 8.04 -10.21 8.24
C GLY A 105 8.49 -9.24 7.15
N LEU A 106 7.53 -8.78 6.34
CA LEU A 106 7.77 -7.79 5.28
C LEU A 106 8.26 -6.44 5.84
N ALA A 107 7.67 -5.97 6.94
CA ALA A 107 8.07 -4.74 7.62
C ALA A 107 9.54 -4.78 8.04
N LYS A 108 9.95 -5.91 8.64
CA LYS A 108 11.33 -6.15 9.05
C LYS A 108 12.27 -6.22 7.85
N GLU A 109 11.89 -6.95 6.80
CA GLU A 109 12.71 -7.10 5.60
C GLU A 109 12.94 -5.76 4.89
N LEU A 110 11.91 -4.92 4.78
CA LEU A 110 12.02 -3.63 4.09
C LEU A 110 12.53 -2.51 4.99
N ASN A 111 12.73 -2.75 6.29
CA ASN A 111 12.95 -1.74 7.31
C ASN A 111 11.90 -0.61 7.22
N ALA A 112 10.62 -1.02 7.20
CA ALA A 112 9.48 -0.17 6.93
C ALA A 112 8.48 -0.19 8.09
N ARG A 113 7.69 0.88 8.23
CA ARG A 113 6.57 0.93 9.16
C ARG A 113 5.32 0.40 8.47
N ILE A 114 5.01 -0.88 8.68
CA ILE A 114 3.79 -1.53 8.15
C ILE A 114 2.92 -1.95 9.33
N SER A 115 1.65 -1.58 9.30
CA SER A 115 0.65 -1.90 10.31
C SER A 115 -0.62 -2.43 9.66
N LEU A 116 -1.44 -3.16 10.41
CA LEU A 116 -2.77 -3.58 9.97
C LEU A 116 -3.80 -2.58 10.49
N GLY A 117 -4.68 -2.14 9.60
CA GLY A 117 -5.87 -1.37 9.97
C GLY A 117 -6.90 -2.26 10.66
N TYR A 118 -7.74 -1.65 11.49
CA TYR A 118 -8.82 -2.32 12.20
C TYR A 118 -10.03 -1.40 12.30
N GLU A 119 -11.21 -1.96 12.53
CA GLU A 119 -12.44 -1.17 12.67
C GLU A 119 -12.34 -0.17 13.83
N GLY A 120 -12.69 1.08 13.58
CA GLY A 120 -12.60 2.16 14.57
C GLY A 120 -11.21 2.78 14.71
N MET A 121 -10.22 2.35 13.92
CA MET A 121 -8.90 3.00 13.88
C MET A 121 -9.04 4.45 13.37
N GLY A 122 -8.58 5.41 14.18
CA GLY A 122 -8.35 6.79 13.75
C GLY A 122 -6.98 6.92 13.07
N ILE A 123 -6.93 7.66 11.97
CA ILE A 123 -5.70 7.97 11.24
C ILE A 123 -5.52 9.48 11.21
N GLU A 124 -4.33 9.94 11.59
CA GLU A 124 -3.91 11.34 11.46
C GLU A 124 -2.91 11.44 10.29
N VAL A 125 -3.14 12.41 9.40
CA VAL A 125 -2.38 12.68 8.17
C VAL A 125 -2.20 14.17 7.96
#